data_AF-A0A3D3XD38-F1
#
_entry.id   AF-A0A3D3XD38-F1
#
_cell.length_a   1.000
_cell.length_b   1.000
_cell.length_c   1.000
_cell.angle_alpha   90.00
_cell.angle_beta   90.00
_cell.angle_gamma   90.00
#
_symmetry.space_group_name_H-M   'P 1'
#
loop_
_entity.id
_entity.type
_entity.pdbx_description
1 polymer ?
#
loop_
_entity_poly.entity_id
_entity_poly.type
_entity_poly.pdbx_seq_one_letter_code
_entity_poly.pdbx_strand_id
1 'polypeptide(L)'
;ALTSQDPDAGLEVFRMLKERFLTLPHLRTNPLPKYACPFEEQPETQPEIPKLLRAYLTVGAQICGPPALDKAFGTIDFLTLLDLSKLSARTLRRYF
;
A
#
# COMPACT_ATOMS: atom_id res chain seq x y z
N ALA A 1 -3.33 0.50 -6.07
CA ALA A 1 -2.95 1.34 -7.20
C ALA A 1 -3.04 2.84 -6.87
N LEU A 2 -1.91 3.53 -6.95
CA LEU A 2 -1.85 4.90 -7.48
C LEU A 2 -1.80 4.77 -9.01
N THR A 3 -2.48 5.65 -9.73
CA THR A 3 -2.35 5.76 -11.20
C THR A 3 -1.16 6.68 -11.49
N SER A 4 0.05 6.15 -11.32
CA SER A 4 1.32 6.84 -11.53
C SER A 4 2.39 5.83 -11.90
N GLN A 5 3.43 6.30 -12.60
CA GLN A 5 4.68 5.55 -12.82
C GLN A 5 5.89 6.21 -12.13
N ASP A 6 5.67 7.29 -11.39
CA ASP A 6 6.68 7.97 -10.59
C ASP A 6 6.96 7.18 -9.29
N PRO A 7 8.11 6.49 -9.16
CA PRO A 7 8.42 5.66 -8.00
C PRO A 7 8.36 6.43 -6.69
N ASP A 8 8.74 7.71 -6.71
CA ASP A 8 8.80 8.58 -5.54
C ASP A 8 7.42 8.83 -4.95
N ALA A 9 6.42 9.06 -5.80
CA ALA A 9 5.04 9.16 -5.36
C ALA A 9 4.59 7.89 -4.60
N GLY A 10 5.01 6.72 -5.06
CA GLY A 10 4.75 5.45 -4.38
C GLY A 10 5.44 5.35 -3.02
N LEU A 11 6.75 5.62 -3.00
CA LEU A 11 7.58 5.52 -1.81
C LEU A 11 7.17 6.53 -0.74
N GLU A 12 6.75 7.73 -1.14
CA GLU A 12 6.26 8.75 -0.22
C GLU A 12 4.92 8.34 0.41
N VAL A 13 3.97 7.83 -0.38
CA VAL A 13 2.73 7.24 0.19
C VAL A 13 3.07 6.11 1.17
N PHE A 14 4.04 5.26 0.85
CA PHE A 14 4.48 4.21 1.77
C PHE A 14 5.09 4.79 3.05
N ARG A 15 5.93 5.82 2.96
CA ARG A 15 6.53 6.51 4.11
C ARG A 15 5.47 7.12 5.02
N MET A 16 4.43 7.72 4.47
CA MET A 16 3.30 8.29 5.23
C MET A 16 2.52 7.22 6.00
N LEU A 17 2.44 5.99 5.48
CA LEU A 17 1.55 4.95 5.99
C LEU A 17 2.24 3.90 6.87
N LYS A 18 3.54 3.64 6.65
CA LYS A 18 4.24 2.50 7.26
C LYS A 18 4.23 2.50 8.79
N GLU A 19 4.30 3.66 9.43
CA GLU A 19 4.34 3.74 10.90
C GLU A 19 3.05 3.24 11.57
N ARG A 20 1.91 3.37 10.87
CA ARG A 20 0.60 3.03 11.43
C ARG A 20 0.00 1.76 10.83
N PHE A 21 0.29 1.48 9.56
CA PHE A 21 -0.43 0.46 8.80
C PHE A 21 0.44 -0.70 8.33
N LEU A 22 1.76 -0.71 8.61
CA LEU A 22 2.61 -1.82 8.22
C LEU A 22 2.28 -3.08 9.04
N THR A 23 2.19 -4.23 8.36
CA THR A 23 1.86 -5.50 9.00
C THR A 23 2.98 -6.05 9.91
N LEU A 24 2.68 -7.15 10.58
CA LEU A 24 3.61 -7.87 11.46
C LEU A 24 4.87 -8.32 10.69
N PRO A 25 6.06 -8.34 11.31
CA PRO A 25 7.32 -8.61 10.60
C PRO A 25 7.34 -9.88 9.72
N HIS A 26 6.73 -10.98 10.17
CA HIS A 26 6.71 -12.25 9.44
C HIS A 26 5.71 -12.29 8.28
N LEU A 27 4.83 -11.30 8.15
CA LEU A 27 3.89 -11.14 7.04
C LEU A 27 4.36 -10.05 6.06
N ARG A 28 5.53 -9.44 6.31
CA ARG A 28 6.06 -8.41 5.43
C ARG A 28 6.66 -9.03 4.17
N THR A 29 6.45 -8.35 3.05
CA THR A 29 6.90 -8.78 1.73
C THR A 29 7.65 -7.66 1.03
N ASN A 30 8.54 -8.01 0.12
CA ASN A 30 9.12 -7.05 -0.82
C ASN A 30 8.59 -7.33 -2.23
N PRO A 31 8.40 -6.30 -3.06
CA PRO A 31 8.20 -6.48 -4.49
C PRO A 31 9.33 -7.32 -5.09
N LEU A 32 9.03 -8.08 -6.16
CA LEU A 32 10.11 -8.69 -6.95
C LEU A 32 10.99 -7.59 -7.55
N PRO A 33 12.30 -7.82 -7.76
CA PRO A 33 13.22 -6.79 -8.25
C PRO A 33 12.75 -6.04 -9.50
N LYS A 34 12.07 -6.74 -10.43
CA LYS A 34 11.53 -6.16 -11.66
C LYS A 34 10.44 -5.09 -11.42
N TYR A 35 9.76 -5.14 -10.29
CA TYR A 35 8.67 -4.24 -9.91
C TYR A 35 9.04 -3.32 -8.73
N ALA A 36 10.30 -3.33 -8.27
CA ALA A 36 10.69 -2.47 -7.16
C ALA A 36 10.64 -0.99 -7.58
N CYS A 37 10.12 -0.13 -6.70
CA CYS A 37 10.33 1.31 -6.81
C CYS A 37 11.77 1.62 -6.36
N PRO A 38 12.66 2.12 -7.24
CA PRO A 38 14.00 2.56 -6.84
C PRO A 38 13.88 3.70 -5.84
N PHE A 39 14.73 3.68 -4.81
CA PHE A 39 14.75 4.70 -3.77
C PHE A 39 15.61 5.88 -4.23
N GLU A 40 15.05 7.08 -4.30
CA GLU A 40 15.82 8.32 -4.42
C GLU A 40 15.80 9.08 -3.09
N GLU A 41 16.89 9.80 -2.79
CA GLU A 41 17.15 10.31 -1.44
C GLU A 41 16.15 11.38 -0.98
N GLN A 42 15.47 12.08 -1.90
CA GLN A 42 14.52 13.14 -1.56
C GLN A 42 13.38 13.25 -2.59
N PRO A 43 12.21 12.66 -2.31
CA PRO A 43 11.03 12.93 -3.11
C PRO A 43 10.55 14.36 -2.86
N GLU A 44 10.49 15.19 -3.90
CA GLU A 44 9.89 16.54 -3.84
C GLU A 44 8.35 16.51 -3.86
N THR A 45 7.75 15.32 -3.92
CA THR A 45 6.32 15.15 -4.14
C THR A 45 5.56 14.95 -2.83
N GLN A 46 4.36 15.54 -2.73
CA GLN A 46 3.39 15.25 -1.65
C GLN A 46 2.15 14.56 -2.25
N PRO A 47 2.23 13.26 -2.59
CA PRO A 47 1.15 12.55 -3.23
C PRO A 47 -0.04 12.36 -2.28
N GLU A 48 -1.25 12.43 -2.83
CA GLU A 48 -2.45 12.03 -2.09
C GLU A 48 -2.54 10.50 -1.97
N ILE A 49 -2.91 10.01 -0.79
CA ILE A 49 -3.22 8.59 -0.61
C ILE A 49 -4.49 8.25 -1.42
N PRO A 50 -4.44 7.29 -2.36
CA PRO A 50 -5.58 6.94 -3.19
C PRO A 50 -6.80 6.54 -2.37
N LYS A 51 -7.99 6.95 -2.83
CA LYS A 51 -9.27 6.67 -2.16
C LYS A 51 -9.49 5.18 -1.90
N LEU A 52 -9.12 4.32 -2.86
CA LEU A 52 -9.25 2.87 -2.74
C LEU A 52 -8.35 2.31 -1.62
N LEU A 53 -7.07 2.70 -1.61
CA LEU A 53 -6.14 2.28 -0.56
C LEU A 53 -6.64 2.76 0.81
N ARG A 54 -7.09 4.02 0.91
CA ARG A 54 -7.69 4.56 2.14
C ARG A 54 -8.90 3.75 2.61
N ALA A 55 -9.77 3.30 1.69
CA ALA A 55 -10.92 2.46 2.04
C ALA A 55 -10.48 1.13 2.65
N TYR A 56 -9.47 0.47 2.07
CA TYR A 56 -8.91 -0.78 2.63
C TYR A 56 -8.31 -0.56 4.03
N LEU A 57 -7.52 0.49 4.22
CA LEU A 57 -6.96 0.81 5.54
C LEU A 57 -8.06 1.15 6.56
N THR A 58 -9.15 1.79 6.12
CA THR A 58 -10.30 2.13 6.98
C THR A 58 -11.03 0.89 7.49
N VAL A 59 -11.12 -0.17 6.69
CA VAL A 59 -11.73 -1.44 7.12
C VAL A 59 -10.79 -2.31 7.96
N GLY A 60 -9.55 -1.88 8.16
CA GLY A 60 -8.56 -2.58 8.99
C GLY A 60 -7.49 -3.35 8.21
N ALA A 61 -7.39 -3.15 6.90
CA ALA A 61 -6.30 -3.74 6.13
C ALA A 61 -4.96 -3.11 6.51
N GLN A 62 -3.89 -3.89 6.35
CA GLN A 62 -2.52 -3.50 6.61
C GLN A 62 -1.69 -3.59 5.33
N ILE A 63 -0.65 -2.78 5.22
CA ILE A 63 0.30 -2.82 4.10
C ILE A 63 1.36 -3.88 4.39
N CYS A 64 1.66 -4.72 3.40
CA CYS A 64 2.63 -5.81 3.55
C CYS A 64 4.08 -5.36 3.33
N GLY A 65 4.32 -4.24 2.67
CA GLY A 65 5.68 -3.73 2.48
C GLY A 65 5.76 -2.60 1.46
N PRO A 66 6.95 -2.35 0.89
CA PRO A 66 7.16 -1.33 -0.13
C PRO A 66 6.24 -1.54 -1.33
N PRO A 67 5.89 -0.46 -2.06
CA PRO A 67 5.01 -0.54 -3.21
C PRO A 67 5.71 -1.14 -4.42
N ALA A 68 4.93 -1.68 -5.35
CA ALA A 68 5.38 -2.25 -6.61
C ALA A 68 5.02 -1.33 -7.79
N LEU A 69 5.99 -1.03 -8.65
CA LEU A 69 5.78 -0.31 -9.90
C LEU A 69 5.40 -1.30 -11.02
N ASP A 70 4.13 -1.31 -11.41
CA ASP A 70 3.65 -2.06 -12.55
C ASP A 70 3.62 -1.19 -13.82
N LYS A 71 4.71 -1.25 -14.57
CA LYS A 71 4.87 -0.49 -15.81
C LYS A 71 3.89 -0.90 -16.91
N ALA A 72 3.39 -2.14 -16.90
CA ALA A 72 2.48 -2.62 -17.93
C ALA A 72 1.07 -1.99 -17.78
N PHE A 73 0.67 -1.67 -16.55
CA PHE A 73 -0.62 -1.07 -16.24
C PHE A 73 -0.52 0.43 -15.88
N GLY A 74 0.69 0.96 -15.74
CA GLY A 74 0.88 2.37 -15.38
C GLY A 74 0.50 2.66 -13.92
N THR A 75 0.72 1.69 -13.04
CA THR A 75 0.30 1.77 -11.64
C THR A 75 1.43 1.56 -10.66
N ILE A 76 1.22 2.10 -9.46
CA ILE A 76 1.99 1.73 -8.27
C ILE A 76 1.06 1.04 -7.28
N ASP A 77 1.36 -0.20 -6.95
CA ASP A 77 0.51 -1.07 -6.18
C ASP A 77 1.04 -1.37 -4.78
N PHE A 78 0.10 -1.53 -3.86
CA PHE A 78 0.36 -1.87 -2.47
C PHE A 78 -0.29 -3.21 -2.19
N LEU A 79 0.51 -4.19 -1.79
CA LEU A 79 -0.05 -5.44 -1.29
C LEU A 79 -0.65 -5.19 0.09
N THR A 80 -1.95 -5.40 0.24
CA THR A 80 -2.65 -5.26 1.52
C THR A 80 -3.17 -6.59 2.03
N LEU A 81 -3.10 -6.77 3.35
CA LEU A 81 -3.61 -7.94 4.06
C LEU A 81 -4.75 -7.54 4.99
N LEU A 82 -5.85 -8.29 4.96
CA LEU A 82 -7.00 -8.09 5.85
C LEU A 82 -7.28 -9.37 6.63
N ASP A 83 -7.23 -9.27 7.95
CA ASP A 83 -7.56 -10.38 8.85
C ASP A 83 -9.07 -10.38 9.13
N LEU A 84 -9.80 -11.27 8.46
CA LEU A 84 -11.25 -11.38 8.59
C LEU A 84 -11.70 -11.74 10.01
N SER A 85 -10.85 -12.44 10.79
CA SER A 85 -11.17 -12.83 12.16
C SER A 85 -11.19 -11.64 13.12
N LYS A 86 -10.52 -10.54 12.76
CA LYS A 86 -10.44 -9.30 13.56
C LYS A 86 -11.41 -8.22 13.09
N LEU A 87 -12.20 -8.50 12.05
CA LEU A 87 -13.21 -7.55 11.58
C LEU A 87 -14.35 -7.42 12.58
N SER A 88 -14.87 -6.20 12.73
CA SER A 88 -16.13 -6.01 13.44
C SER A 88 -17.25 -6.77 12.73
N ALA A 89 -18.21 -7.33 13.48
CA ALA A 89 -19.37 -8.01 12.91
C ALA A 89 -20.14 -7.12 11.92
N ARG A 90 -20.15 -5.81 12.13
CA ARG A 90 -20.76 -4.83 11.22
C ARG A 90 -20.00 -4.73 9.90
N THR A 91 -18.67 -4.67 9.94
CA THR A 91 -17.82 -4.58 8.73
C THR A 91 -17.92 -5.87 7.93
N LEU A 92 -17.86 -7.02 8.61
CA LEU A 92 -17.96 -8.34 7.98
C LEU A 92 -19.26 -8.45 7.19
N ARG A 93 -20.42 -8.26 7.84
CA ARG A 93 -21.75 -8.35 7.19
C ARG A 93 -21.99 -7.37 6.05
N ARG A 94 -21.24 -6.26 5.98
CA ARG A 94 -21.43 -5.23 4.95
C ARG A 94 -20.69 -5.57 3.66
N TYR A 95 -19.54 -6.24 3.75
CA TYR A 95 -18.60 -6.37 2.64
C TYR A 95 -18.24 -7.83 2.30
N PHE A 96 -18.64 -8.80 3.13
CA PHE A 96 -18.39 -10.24 2.96
C PHE A 96 -19.67 -11.02 3.30
#